data_AF-A0A8T5PN07-F1
#
_entry.id   AF-A0A8T5PN07-F1
#
_cell.length_a   1.000
_cell.length_b   1.000
_cell.length_c   1.000
_cell.angle_alpha   90.00
_cell.angle_beta   90.00
_cell.angle_gamma   90.00
#
_symmetry.space_group_name_H-M   'P 1'
#
loop_
_entity.id
_entity.type
_entity.pdbx_description
1 polymer ?
#
loop_
_entity_poly.entity_id
_entity_poly.type
_entity_poly.pdbx_seq_one_letter_code
_entity_poly.pdbx_strand_id
1 'polypeptide(L)'
;MPRHNYTIKPAEEEDIAKAVGVALPISTKQSIEICALIRRRSLAKAKKRLIDAINKKSAIPFKRFNDNIAHKKGNIAAGKYPEKACTHILKLLEAVEANAQFKGLNTSNLLITHICAHKAGGQWHYGRQRRRKMKRTTVEVVVKEAAEKEKKKEVSKPKAEEKAVKKEIKKPEVKKEEKVKTK
;
A
#
# COMPACT_ATOMS: atom_id res chain seq x y z
N MET A 1 -13.79 -6.13 -28.98
CA MET A 1 -12.63 -5.54 -28.27
C MET A 1 -11.49 -6.56 -28.21
N PRO A 2 -10.22 -6.17 -28.33
CA PRO A 2 -9.10 -7.10 -28.19
C PRO A 2 -9.08 -7.72 -26.79
N ARG A 3 -8.87 -9.04 -26.72
CA ARG A 3 -8.79 -9.79 -25.45
C ARG A 3 -7.40 -9.57 -24.84
N HIS A 4 -7.34 -9.10 -23.60
CA HIS A 4 -6.11 -9.00 -22.82
C HIS A 4 -6.01 -10.20 -21.88
N ASN A 5 -4.93 -10.98 -22.02
CA ASN A 5 -4.65 -12.10 -21.13
C ASN A 5 -3.87 -11.60 -19.92
N TYR A 6 -4.37 -11.86 -18.72
CA TYR A 6 -3.70 -11.49 -17.48
C TYR A 6 -2.52 -12.42 -17.20
N THR A 7 -1.45 -11.87 -16.62
CA THR A 7 -0.28 -12.68 -16.22
C THR A 7 -0.65 -13.70 -15.14
N ILE A 8 -1.54 -13.32 -14.22
CA ILE A 8 -1.99 -14.19 -13.14
C ILE A 8 -3.23 -14.98 -13.57
N LYS A 9 -3.19 -16.30 -13.33
CA LYS A 9 -4.34 -17.19 -13.49
C LYS A 9 -4.90 -17.48 -12.09
N PRO A 10 -5.96 -16.77 -11.65
CA PRO A 10 -6.55 -17.06 -10.35
C PRO A 10 -7.26 -18.42 -10.37
N ALA A 11 -7.30 -19.09 -9.21
CA ALA A 11 -8.00 -20.37 -9.05
C ALA A 11 -9.53 -20.21 -9.13
N GLU A 12 -10.07 -19.08 -8.64
CA GLU A 12 -11.51 -18.79 -8.60
C GLU A 12 -11.76 -17.40 -9.19
N GLU A 13 -12.63 -17.30 -10.19
CA GLU A 13 -12.95 -16.03 -10.84
C GLU A 13 -14.08 -15.24 -10.17
N GLU A 14 -14.83 -15.90 -9.28
CA GLU A 14 -16.02 -15.37 -8.61
C GLU A 14 -15.64 -14.28 -7.61
N ASP A 15 -14.65 -14.55 -6.75
CA ASP A 15 -14.19 -13.64 -5.68
C ASP A 15 -13.34 -12.44 -6.16
N ILE A 16 -13.15 -12.31 -7.47
CA ILE A 16 -12.10 -11.46 -8.03
C ILE A 16 -12.67 -10.44 -8.99
N ALA A 17 -12.30 -9.17 -8.82
CA ALA A 17 -12.51 -8.14 -9.83
C ALA A 17 -11.21 -7.83 -10.57
N LYS A 18 -11.33 -7.63 -11.88
CA LYS A 18 -10.20 -7.38 -12.78
C LYS A 18 -10.44 -6.08 -13.55
N ALA A 19 -9.38 -5.33 -13.82
CA ALA A 19 -9.41 -4.28 -14.84
C ALA A 19 -8.04 -4.12 -15.50
N VAL A 20 -8.05 -3.64 -16.75
CA VAL A 20 -6.83 -3.36 -17.53
C VAL A 20 -6.96 -1.98 -18.16
N GLY A 21 -5.91 -1.18 -18.00
CA GLY A 21 -5.71 0.04 -18.79
C GLY A 21 -4.76 -0.25 -19.94
N VAL A 22 -5.28 -0.32 -21.17
CA VAL A 22 -4.49 -0.62 -22.38
C VAL A 22 -3.86 0.65 -22.93
N ALA A 23 -2.56 0.59 -23.28
CA ALA A 23 -1.84 1.66 -23.98
C ALA A 23 -1.98 3.08 -23.37
N LEU A 24 -1.94 3.16 -22.03
CA LEU A 24 -1.99 4.42 -21.30
C LEU A 24 -0.80 5.33 -21.64
N PRO A 25 -0.98 6.67 -21.75
CA PRO A 25 0.06 7.64 -22.10
C PRO A 25 1.03 7.96 -20.94
N ILE A 26 1.52 6.92 -20.26
CA ILE A 26 2.35 7.00 -19.06
C ILE A 26 3.67 6.24 -19.24
N SER A 27 4.67 6.60 -18.44
CA SER A 27 6.00 5.98 -18.49
C SER A 27 6.02 4.63 -17.78
N THR A 28 6.42 3.58 -18.49
CA THR A 28 6.52 2.20 -17.97
C THR A 28 7.37 2.13 -16.69
N LYS A 29 8.55 2.77 -16.69
CA LYS A 29 9.46 2.79 -15.54
C LYS A 29 8.81 3.36 -14.28
N GLN A 30 8.04 4.45 -14.41
CA GLN A 30 7.35 5.06 -13.28
C GLN A 30 6.18 4.20 -12.82
N SER A 31 5.41 3.66 -13.78
CA SER A 31 4.30 2.76 -13.47
C SER A 31 4.76 1.50 -12.73
N ILE A 32 5.93 0.93 -13.06
CA ILE A 32 6.49 -0.23 -12.35
C ILE A 32 6.73 0.09 -10.87
N GLU A 33 7.35 1.21 -10.55
CA GLU A 33 7.61 1.64 -9.17
C GLU A 33 6.30 1.91 -8.41
N ILE A 34 5.33 2.55 -9.06
CA ILE A 34 4.01 2.79 -8.49
C ILE A 34 3.29 1.47 -8.20
N CYS A 35 3.28 0.55 -9.16
CA CYS A 35 2.65 -0.76 -9.01
C CYS A 35 3.31 -1.54 -7.85
N ALA A 36 4.64 -1.52 -7.75
CA ALA A 36 5.36 -2.16 -6.66
C ALA A 36 4.99 -1.57 -5.28
N LEU A 37 4.71 -0.26 -5.22
CA LEU A 37 4.33 0.44 -4.00
C LEU A 37 2.96 0.03 -3.45
N ILE A 38 2.00 -0.18 -4.34
CA ILE A 38 0.58 -0.43 -4.00
C ILE A 38 0.20 -1.91 -4.03
N ARG A 39 1.05 -2.78 -4.58
CA ARG A 39 0.85 -4.24 -4.56
C ARG A 39 0.71 -4.76 -3.13
N ARG A 40 -0.26 -5.67 -2.91
CA ARG A 40 -0.59 -6.26 -1.59
C ARG A 40 -1.04 -5.25 -0.53
N ARG A 41 -1.60 -4.11 -0.95
CA ARG A 41 -2.23 -3.14 -0.05
C ARG A 41 -3.74 -3.17 -0.22
N SER A 42 -4.46 -2.68 0.78
CA SER A 42 -5.89 -2.43 0.63
C SER A 42 -6.13 -1.33 -0.39
N LEU A 43 -7.26 -1.43 -1.11
CA LEU A 43 -7.60 -0.51 -2.19
C LEU A 43 -7.69 0.94 -1.69
N ALA A 44 -8.32 1.16 -0.53
CA ALA A 44 -8.40 2.47 0.12
C ALA A 44 -7.02 3.08 0.44
N LYS A 45 -6.09 2.27 0.99
CA LYS A 45 -4.72 2.74 1.28
C LYS A 45 -3.97 3.05 0.00
N ALA A 46 -4.15 2.25 -1.05
CA ALA A 46 -3.52 2.49 -2.34
C ALA A 46 -3.99 3.82 -2.96
N LYS A 47 -5.31 4.07 -3.02
CA LYS A 47 -5.88 5.34 -3.51
C LYS A 47 -5.33 6.54 -2.75
N LYS A 48 -5.34 6.49 -1.40
CA LYS A 48 -4.80 7.55 -0.55
C LYS A 48 -3.34 7.88 -0.89
N ARG A 49 -2.49 6.85 -1.03
CA ARG A 49 -1.08 7.06 -1.38
C ARG A 49 -0.89 7.70 -2.76
N LEU A 50 -1.72 7.36 -3.73
CA LEU A 50 -1.65 7.97 -5.06
C LEU A 50 -2.08 9.45 -5.02
N ILE A 51 -3.14 9.76 -4.27
CA ILE A 51 -3.61 11.15 -4.06
C ILE A 51 -2.54 11.97 -3.34
N ASP A 52 -1.92 11.42 -2.29
CA ASP A 52 -0.83 12.09 -1.58
C ASP A 52 0.39 12.35 -2.47
N ALA A 53 0.67 11.45 -3.42
CA ALA A 53 1.74 11.63 -4.39
C ALA A 53 1.41 12.69 -5.46
N ILE A 54 0.15 12.78 -5.90
CA ILE A 54 -0.33 13.84 -6.80
C ILE A 54 -0.21 15.20 -6.12
N ASN A 55 -0.60 15.28 -4.84
CA ASN A 55 -0.51 16.48 -4.02
C ASN A 55 0.90 16.77 -3.49
N LYS A 56 1.93 16.01 -3.92
CA LYS A 56 3.34 16.13 -3.50
C LYS A 56 3.59 15.98 -1.99
N LYS A 57 2.63 15.43 -1.24
CA LYS A 57 2.74 15.18 0.21
C LYS A 57 3.60 13.95 0.51
N SER A 58 3.48 12.90 -0.29
CA SER A 58 4.21 11.64 -0.11
C SER A 58 4.94 11.24 -1.39
N ALA A 59 6.27 11.07 -1.32
CA ALA A 59 7.07 10.66 -2.46
C ALA A 59 6.89 9.17 -2.76
N ILE A 60 6.93 8.81 -4.05
CA ILE A 60 6.99 7.41 -4.48
C ILE A 60 8.46 7.00 -4.47
N PRO A 61 8.81 5.90 -3.76
CA PRO A 61 10.18 5.37 -3.77
C PRO A 61 10.49 4.79 -5.15
N PHE A 62 11.67 5.13 -5.67
CA PHE A 62 12.21 4.52 -6.89
C PHE A 62 13.31 3.55 -6.46
N LYS A 63 13.06 2.25 -6.59
CA LYS A 63 14.00 1.21 -6.16
C LYS A 63 14.83 0.65 -7.30
N ARG A 64 14.22 0.42 -8.47
CA ARG A 64 14.87 -0.20 -9.64
C ARG A 64 15.39 0.84 -10.62
N PHE A 65 14.65 1.93 -10.82
CA PHE A 65 15.01 2.98 -11.78
C PHE A 65 15.41 4.26 -11.05
N ASN A 66 16.51 4.20 -10.30
CA ASN A 66 16.93 5.24 -9.36
C ASN A 66 18.14 6.08 -9.79
N ASP A 67 18.68 5.88 -11.01
CA ASP A 67 19.79 6.68 -11.54
C ASP A 67 19.48 8.18 -11.57
N ASN A 68 20.39 9.00 -11.02
CA ASN A 68 20.28 10.46 -10.97
C ASN A 68 18.94 10.96 -10.39
N ILE A 69 18.43 10.28 -9.36
CA ILE A 69 17.22 10.69 -8.64
C ILE A 69 17.59 11.28 -7.29
N ALA A 70 17.13 12.51 -7.03
CA ALA A 70 17.33 13.18 -5.75
C ALA A 70 16.68 12.43 -4.59
N HIS A 71 17.30 12.53 -3.41
CA HIS A 71 16.75 11.95 -2.20
C HIS A 71 15.49 12.70 -1.75
N LYS A 72 14.57 11.99 -1.06
CA LYS A 72 13.31 12.58 -0.55
C LYS A 72 13.11 12.24 0.92
N LYS A 73 12.34 13.10 1.60
CA LYS A 73 12.02 12.93 3.03
C LYS A 73 11.22 11.64 3.27
N GLY A 74 11.61 10.90 4.31
CA GLY A 74 10.98 9.65 4.74
C GLY A 74 11.98 8.49 4.73
N ASN A 75 11.48 7.27 4.93
CA ASN A 75 12.29 6.05 4.86
C ASN A 75 12.55 5.63 3.39
N ILE A 76 13.07 6.56 2.59
CA ILE A 76 13.24 6.45 1.15
C ILE A 76 14.51 7.21 0.77
N ALA A 77 15.46 6.56 0.09
CA ALA A 77 16.58 7.26 -0.55
C ALA A 77 16.06 8.02 -1.78
N ALA A 78 16.07 7.40 -2.97
CA ALA A 78 15.56 8.00 -4.20
C ALA A 78 14.02 8.03 -4.27
N GLY A 79 13.45 9.22 -4.57
CA GLY A 79 12.00 9.37 -4.73
C GLY A 79 11.59 10.46 -5.72
N LYS A 80 10.43 10.28 -6.37
CA LYS A 80 9.79 11.29 -7.25
C LYS A 80 8.28 11.37 -7.02
N TYR A 81 7.67 12.39 -7.62
CA TYR A 81 6.22 12.60 -7.66
C TYR A 81 5.72 12.46 -9.11
N PRO A 82 5.51 11.23 -9.63
CA PRO A 82 5.05 11.00 -10.99
C PRO A 82 3.53 11.26 -11.15
N GLU A 83 3.13 12.54 -11.08
CA GLU A 83 1.72 12.99 -11.10
C GLU A 83 0.90 12.31 -12.21
N LYS A 84 1.35 12.41 -13.46
CA LYS A 84 0.64 11.82 -14.63
C LYS A 84 0.38 10.33 -14.47
N ALA A 85 1.37 9.56 -14.00
CA ALA A 85 1.23 8.11 -13.84
C ALA A 85 0.29 7.79 -12.68
N CYS A 86 0.37 8.53 -11.57
CA CYS A 86 -0.55 8.38 -10.45
C CYS A 86 -2.00 8.65 -10.85
N THR A 87 -2.28 9.72 -11.61
CA THR A 87 -3.65 10.06 -12.03
C THR A 87 -4.28 8.94 -12.88
N HIS A 88 -3.53 8.36 -13.83
CA HIS A 88 -4.05 7.27 -14.65
C HIS A 88 -4.25 5.98 -13.86
N ILE A 89 -3.35 5.66 -12.93
CA ILE A 89 -3.48 4.46 -12.09
C ILE A 89 -4.62 4.63 -11.07
N LEU A 90 -4.85 5.84 -10.56
CA LEU A 90 -5.98 6.13 -9.68
C LEU A 90 -7.32 5.85 -10.37
N LYS A 91 -7.50 6.35 -11.60
CA LYS A 91 -8.67 6.06 -12.44
C LYS A 91 -8.86 4.56 -12.69
N LEU A 92 -7.76 3.82 -12.86
CA LEU A 92 -7.80 2.37 -13.01
C LEU A 92 -8.29 1.68 -11.72
N LEU A 93 -7.86 2.13 -10.55
CA LEU A 93 -8.33 1.58 -9.27
C LEU A 93 -9.82 1.89 -9.01
N GLU A 94 -10.30 3.06 -9.43
CA GLU A 94 -11.74 3.40 -9.38
C GLU A 94 -12.55 2.48 -10.30
N ALA A 95 -12.05 2.21 -11.51
CA ALA A 95 -12.70 1.26 -12.42
C ALA A 95 -12.75 -0.17 -11.86
N VAL A 96 -11.68 -0.62 -11.20
CA VAL A 96 -11.65 -1.95 -10.54
C VAL A 96 -12.65 -2.02 -9.39
N GLU A 97 -12.77 -0.96 -8.60
CA GLU A 97 -13.74 -0.88 -7.50
C GLU A 97 -15.18 -0.92 -8.03
N ALA A 98 -15.49 -0.20 -9.11
CA ALA A 98 -16.79 -0.27 -9.76
C ALA A 98 -17.09 -1.70 -10.28
N ASN A 99 -16.09 -2.38 -10.85
CA ASN A 99 -16.23 -3.77 -11.27
C ASN A 99 -16.44 -4.72 -10.09
N ALA A 100 -15.80 -4.47 -8.95
CA ALA A 100 -15.98 -5.25 -7.73
C ALA A 100 -17.38 -5.06 -7.15
N GLN A 101 -17.88 -3.82 -7.13
CA GLN A 101 -19.23 -3.50 -6.70
C GLN A 101 -20.27 -4.17 -7.60
N PHE A 102 -20.06 -4.17 -8.92
CA PHE A 102 -20.93 -4.87 -9.87
C PHE A 102 -20.98 -6.39 -9.62
N LYS A 103 -19.86 -6.98 -9.18
CA LYS A 103 -19.79 -8.39 -8.78
C LYS A 103 -20.36 -8.68 -7.40
N GLY A 104 -20.78 -7.67 -6.64
CA GLY A 104 -21.29 -7.84 -5.28
C GLY A 104 -20.21 -8.05 -4.21
N LEU A 105 -18.94 -7.78 -4.52
CA LEU A 105 -17.84 -7.88 -3.56
C LEU A 105 -17.88 -6.70 -2.57
N ASN A 106 -17.44 -6.92 -1.34
CA ASN A 106 -17.40 -5.86 -0.33
C ASN A 106 -16.28 -4.85 -0.64
N THR A 107 -16.66 -3.65 -1.09
CA THR A 107 -15.74 -2.57 -1.48
C THR A 107 -14.81 -2.11 -0.36
N SER A 108 -15.24 -2.23 0.90
CA SER A 108 -14.44 -1.81 2.07
C SER A 108 -13.25 -2.74 2.31
N ASN A 109 -13.39 -4.02 1.96
CA ASN A 109 -12.42 -5.08 2.26
C ASN A 109 -11.65 -5.57 1.03
N LEU A 110 -11.53 -4.74 -0.01
CA LEU A 110 -10.78 -5.09 -1.21
C LEU A 110 -9.26 -4.98 -1.01
N LEU A 111 -8.56 -6.05 -1.39
CA LEU A 111 -7.11 -6.15 -1.38
C LEU A 111 -6.57 -6.30 -2.80
N ILE A 112 -5.55 -5.51 -3.14
CA ILE A 112 -4.85 -5.62 -4.44
C ILE A 112 -3.94 -6.84 -4.40
N THR A 113 -4.40 -7.94 -5.00
CA THR A 113 -3.63 -9.20 -5.07
C THR A 113 -2.52 -9.08 -6.10
N HIS A 114 -2.86 -8.59 -7.29
CA HIS A 114 -1.92 -8.45 -8.39
C HIS A 114 -2.08 -7.09 -9.06
N ILE A 115 -0.94 -6.45 -9.32
CA ILE A 115 -0.88 -5.24 -10.13
C ILE A 115 0.47 -5.21 -10.85
N CYS A 116 0.44 -5.04 -12.16
CA CYS A 116 1.64 -5.02 -12.99
C CYS A 116 1.52 -4.00 -14.13
N ALA A 117 2.67 -3.48 -14.55
CA ALA A 117 2.79 -2.54 -15.66
C ALA A 117 3.69 -3.15 -16.74
N HIS A 118 3.14 -3.26 -17.94
CA HIS A 118 3.78 -3.82 -19.13
C HIS A 118 4.05 -2.73 -20.16
N LYS A 119 5.16 -2.87 -20.91
CA LYS A 119 5.47 -1.95 -22.00
C LYS A 119 4.48 -2.18 -23.15
N ALA A 120 3.75 -1.14 -23.55
CA ALA A 120 2.82 -1.23 -24.66
C ALA A 120 3.47 -0.79 -25.98
N GLY A 121 2.81 -1.15 -27.09
CA GLY A 121 3.06 -0.52 -28.38
C GLY A 121 2.86 1.00 -28.29
N GLY A 122 3.76 1.76 -28.89
CA GLY A 122 3.74 3.22 -28.89
C GLY A 122 3.90 3.75 -30.31
N GLN A 123 3.35 4.93 -30.57
CA GLN A 123 3.51 5.60 -31.86
C GLN A 123 4.87 6.29 -31.91
N TRP A 124 5.45 6.39 -33.10
CA TRP A 124 6.64 7.23 -33.32
C TRP A 124 6.24 8.71 -33.26
N HIS A 125 7.13 9.55 -32.73
CA HIS A 125 6.95 10.99 -32.83
C HIS A 125 7.09 11.44 -34.29
N TYR A 126 6.19 12.30 -34.75
CA TYR A 126 6.24 12.88 -36.10
C TYR A 126 7.21 14.08 -36.16
N GLY A 127 7.61 14.46 -37.38
CA GLY A 127 8.49 15.60 -37.64
C GLY A 127 9.97 15.35 -37.30
N ARG A 128 10.67 16.38 -36.82
CA ARG A 128 12.14 16.34 -36.53
C ARG A 128 12.53 15.26 -35.50
N GLN A 129 11.58 14.81 -34.69
CA GLN A 129 11.80 13.82 -33.62
C GLN A 129 11.55 12.35 -34.05
N ARG A 130 11.61 12.04 -35.36
CA ARG A 130 11.28 10.73 -35.98
C ARG A 130 11.93 9.47 -35.37
N ARG A 131 12.97 9.57 -34.54
CA ARG A 131 13.64 8.43 -33.88
C ARG A 131 13.23 8.17 -32.43
N ARG A 132 12.22 8.89 -31.92
CA ARG A 132 11.70 8.67 -30.56
C ARG A 132 10.31 8.05 -30.61
N LYS A 133 10.08 7.07 -29.74
CA LYS A 133 8.78 6.41 -29.56
C LYS A 133 8.06 7.00 -28.35
N MET A 134 6.78 7.30 -28.51
CA MET A 134 5.93 7.73 -27.40
C MET A 134 5.84 6.62 -26.35
N LYS A 135 5.94 7.01 -25.08
CA LYS A 135 5.83 6.08 -23.96
C LYS A 135 4.36 5.68 -23.78
N ARG A 136 4.10 4.39 -23.91
CA ARG A 136 2.80 3.77 -23.66
C ARG A 136 2.97 2.57 -22.74
N THR A 137 2.04 2.40 -21.82
CA THR A 137 2.10 1.34 -20.80
C THR A 137 0.72 0.70 -20.66
N THR A 138 0.69 -0.63 -20.61
CA THR A 138 -0.52 -1.37 -20.23
C THR A 138 -0.42 -1.71 -18.76
N VAL A 139 -1.45 -1.44 -17.97
CA VAL A 139 -1.47 -1.76 -16.53
C VAL A 139 -2.63 -2.71 -16.28
N GLU A 140 -2.35 -3.82 -15.61
CA GLU A 140 -3.36 -4.81 -15.22
C GLU A 140 -3.48 -4.85 -13.70
N VAL A 141 -4.72 -4.96 -13.21
CA VAL A 141 -5.06 -4.97 -11.80
C VAL A 141 -6.04 -6.09 -11.52
N VAL A 142 -5.81 -6.78 -10.42
CA VAL A 142 -6.67 -7.83 -9.87
C VAL A 142 -6.83 -7.54 -8.39
N VAL A 143 -8.08 -7.54 -7.93
CA VAL A 143 -8.43 -7.41 -6.51
C VAL A 143 -9.22 -8.63 -6.07
N LYS A 144 -9.01 -9.03 -4.83
CA LYS A 144 -9.81 -10.06 -4.15
C LYS A 144 -10.35 -9.46 -2.85
N GLU A 145 -11.50 -9.93 -2.41
CA GLU A 145 -11.95 -9.68 -1.05
C GLU A 145 -10.95 -10.29 -0.06
N ALA A 146 -10.54 -9.51 0.93
CA ALA A 146 -9.73 -10.04 2.02
C ALA A 146 -10.63 -10.90 2.89
N ALA A 147 -10.30 -12.20 3.03
CA ALA A 147 -10.89 -13.01 4.08
C ALA A 147 -10.71 -12.27 5.40
N GLU A 148 -11.81 -12.07 6.13
CA GLU A 148 -11.74 -11.47 7.45
C GLU A 148 -10.77 -12.31 8.26
N LYS A 149 -9.60 -11.74 8.57
CA LYS A 149 -8.79 -12.32 9.62
C LYS A 149 -9.61 -12.13 10.87
N GLU A 150 -10.22 -13.21 11.35
CA GLU A 150 -10.62 -13.30 12.75
C GLU A 150 -9.46 -12.72 13.53
N LYS A 151 -9.71 -11.57 14.18
CA LYS A 151 -8.71 -10.96 15.03
C LYS A 151 -8.39 -12.04 16.05
N LYS A 152 -7.21 -12.67 15.95
CA LYS A 152 -6.61 -13.30 17.12
C LYS A 152 -6.60 -12.19 18.16
N LYS A 153 -7.54 -12.26 19.10
CA LYS A 153 -7.56 -11.38 20.27
C LYS A 153 -6.16 -11.51 20.84
N GLU A 154 -5.37 -10.44 20.74
CA GLU A 154 -4.19 -10.31 21.57
C GLU A 154 -4.70 -10.30 23.01
N VAL A 155 -4.69 -11.47 23.63
CA VAL A 155 -4.70 -11.59 25.08
C VAL A 155 -3.31 -11.15 25.53
N SER A 156 -3.11 -9.84 25.62
CA SER A 156 -2.01 -9.25 26.39
C SER A 156 -2.62 -8.40 27.50
N LYS A 157 -2.73 -9.08 28.64
CA LYS A 157 -3.04 -8.71 30.02
C LYS A 157 -2.98 -7.21 30.41
N PRO A 158 -3.85 -6.77 31.35
CA PRO A 158 -3.84 -5.43 31.93
C PRO A 158 -2.54 -5.23 32.73
N LYS A 159 -1.67 -4.32 32.29
CA LYS A 159 -0.41 -3.97 32.98
C LYS A 159 -0.50 -2.66 33.77
N ALA A 160 -1.70 -2.25 34.17
CA ALA A 160 -1.93 -1.02 34.93
C ALA A 160 -2.20 -1.23 36.43
N GLU A 161 -2.66 -2.40 36.87
CA GLU A 161 -3.11 -2.60 38.27
C GLU A 161 -2.06 -3.25 39.19
N GLU A 162 -1.06 -3.95 38.65
CA GLU A 162 -0.02 -4.64 39.46
C GLU A 162 1.03 -3.72 40.11
N LYS A 163 1.05 -2.42 39.75
CA LYS A 163 1.95 -1.44 40.38
C LYS A 163 1.38 -0.80 41.64
N ALA A 164 0.07 -0.90 41.89
CA ALA A 164 -0.55 -0.36 43.10
C ALA A 164 -0.35 -1.29 44.31
N VAL A 165 -0.50 -2.60 44.13
CA VAL A 165 -0.43 -3.60 45.23
C VAL A 165 0.97 -3.70 45.85
N LYS A 166 2.04 -3.42 45.09
CA LYS A 166 3.42 -3.43 45.63
C LYS A 166 3.75 -2.24 46.53
N LYS A 167 2.92 -1.21 46.61
CA LYS A 167 3.14 -0.05 47.49
C LYS A 167 2.64 -0.26 48.91
N GLU A 168 1.72 -1.21 49.13
CA GLU A 168 1.14 -1.48 50.45
C GLU A 168 1.92 -2.52 51.28
N ILE A 169 2.76 -3.36 50.68
CA ILE A 169 3.44 -4.48 51.36
C ILE A 169 4.79 -4.06 52.03
N LYS A 170 5.15 -2.76 52.03
CA LYS A 170 6.43 -2.26 52.60
C LYS A 170 6.29 -1.45 53.91
N LYS A 171 5.38 -1.83 54.79
CA LYS A 171 5.47 -1.49 56.23
C LYS A 171 5.53 -2.77 57.05
N PRO A 172 6.68 -3.15 57.60
CA PRO A 172 6.73 -4.10 58.71
C PRO A 172 6.71 -3.33 60.04
N GLU A 173 5.61 -3.44 60.79
CA GLU A 173 5.67 -3.52 62.25
C GLU A 173 5.87 -5.01 62.58
N VAL A 174 6.71 -5.45 63.53
CA VAL A 174 6.43 -5.38 64.97
C VAL A 174 7.66 -5.90 65.79
N LYS A 175 8.02 -5.11 66.81
CA LYS A 175 8.61 -5.41 68.15
C LYS A 175 10.00 -6.03 68.34
N LYS A 176 10.80 -5.36 69.20
CA LYS A 176 11.34 -5.95 70.44
C LYS A 176 11.22 -4.97 71.61
N GLU A 177 10.76 -5.49 72.72
CA GLU A 177 10.62 -4.85 74.03
C GLU A 177 11.96 -4.66 74.75
N GLU A 178 11.99 -3.59 75.55
CA GLU A 178 12.70 -3.32 76.82
C GLU A 178 14.18 -3.69 77.05
N LYS A 179 14.93 -2.66 77.51
CA LYS A 179 15.77 -2.71 78.73
C LYS A 179 16.10 -1.29 79.24
N VAL A 180 15.32 -0.84 80.25
CA VAL A 180 15.73 -0.30 81.57
C VAL A 180 17.04 0.52 81.71
N LYS A 181 16.89 1.76 82.24
CA LYS A 181 17.57 2.47 83.39
C LYS A 181 18.21 3.86 83.14
N THR A 182 17.95 4.74 84.14
CA THR A 182 18.58 6.02 84.56
C THR A 182 18.30 7.26 83.68
N LYS A 183 17.97 8.44 84.21
CA LYS A 183 18.16 9.07 85.54
C LYS A 183 17.04 10.09 85.78
#